data_AF-A0A9E3AI51-F1
#
_entry.id   AF-A0A9E3AI51-F1
#
_cell.length_a   1.000
_cell.length_b   1.000
_cell.length_c   1.000
_cell.angle_alpha   90.00
_cell.angle_beta   90.00
_cell.angle_gamma   90.00
#
_symmetry.space_group_name_H-M   'P 1'
#
loop_
_entity.id
_entity.type
_entity.pdbx_description
1 polymer ?
#
loop_
_entity_poly.entity_id
_entity_poly.type
_entity_poly.pdbx_seq_one_letter_code
_entity_poly.pdbx_strand_id
1 'polypeptide(L)'
;MSALFVAARLPSRALIRVSGPDWRSFLQGLLTQDVETLQPGEMRYGALLTPQGKLLYDLFLAAEGEDGLVDVAAEHRDALIARLTIYRLRAKVTIAPDEAAVTALWTTDPDAEAPAGWLRDPRLSALGWRSWTATPPAGAELAD
;
A
#
# COMPACT_ATOMS: atom_id res chain seq x y z
N MET A 1 26.46 -6.82 16.72
CA MET A 1 25.24 -7.65 16.76
C MET A 1 24.43 -7.27 15.54
N SER A 2 23.99 -8.24 14.72
CA SER A 2 23.11 -7.93 13.59
C SER A 2 21.74 -7.53 14.14
N ALA A 3 21.09 -6.53 13.57
CA ALA A 3 19.75 -6.12 13.97
C ALA A 3 18.79 -7.31 13.80
N LEU A 4 18.04 -7.64 14.85
CA LEU A 4 17.02 -8.69 14.77
C LEU A 4 15.79 -8.11 14.07
N PHE A 5 15.57 -8.56 12.84
CA PHE A 5 14.35 -8.26 12.11
C PHE A 5 13.31 -9.35 12.36
N VAL A 6 12.04 -8.95 12.46
CA VAL A 6 10.87 -9.85 12.50
C VAL A 6 9.97 -9.48 11.35
N ALA A 7 9.61 -10.43 10.49
CA ALA A 7 8.71 -10.22 9.37
C ALA A 7 7.42 -11.03 9.54
N ALA A 8 6.28 -10.44 9.18
CA ALA A 8 4.99 -11.13 9.18
C ALA A 8 4.27 -10.91 7.85
N ARG A 9 3.68 -11.98 7.31
CA ARG A 9 2.70 -11.86 6.23
C ARG A 9 1.40 -11.33 6.83
N LEU A 10 0.74 -10.41 6.13
CA LEU A 10 -0.52 -9.81 6.56
C LEU A 10 -1.68 -10.37 5.72
N PRO A 11 -2.24 -11.56 6.02
CA PRO A 11 -3.34 -12.14 5.25
C PRO A 11 -4.65 -11.34 5.37
N SER A 12 -4.77 -10.47 6.38
CA SER A 12 -5.87 -9.52 6.53
C SER A 12 -5.77 -8.32 5.57
N ARG A 13 -4.72 -8.25 4.76
CA ARG A 13 -4.48 -7.19 3.77
C ARG A 13 -4.44 -7.80 2.37
N ALA A 14 -4.91 -7.05 1.38
CA ALA A 14 -4.87 -7.46 0.00
C ALA A 14 -4.62 -6.25 -0.92
N LEU A 15 -4.20 -6.55 -2.15
CA LEU A 15 -3.73 -5.55 -3.09
C LEU A 15 -4.68 -5.36 -4.26
N ILE A 16 -4.76 -4.11 -4.71
CA ILE A 16 -5.37 -3.71 -5.99
C ILE A 16 -4.29 -2.98 -6.78
N ARG A 17 -4.02 -3.45 -7.98
CA ARG A 17 -3.14 -2.75 -8.93
C ARG A 17 -3.96 -1.78 -9.77
N VAL A 18 -3.45 -0.56 -9.88
CA VAL A 18 -3.97 0.46 -10.79
C VAL A 18 -2.90 0.82 -11.83
N SER A 19 -3.23 0.64 -13.10
CA SER A 19 -2.27 0.80 -14.20
C SER A 19 -2.84 1.69 -15.30
N GLY A 20 -1.97 2.33 -16.09
CA GLY A 20 -2.36 3.17 -17.23
C GLY A 20 -2.18 4.67 -16.97
N PRO A 21 -2.14 5.49 -18.02
CA PRO A 21 -1.64 6.87 -17.94
C PRO A 21 -2.44 7.80 -17.02
N ASP A 22 -3.70 7.45 -16.74
CA ASP A 22 -4.60 8.29 -15.95
C ASP A 22 -4.70 7.85 -14.47
N TRP A 23 -3.96 6.81 -14.02
CA TRP A 23 -4.18 6.26 -12.68
C TRP A 23 -3.96 7.27 -11.54
N ARG A 24 -2.96 8.15 -11.67
CA ARG A 24 -2.64 9.17 -10.66
C ARG A 24 -3.76 10.19 -10.54
N SER A 25 -4.12 10.83 -11.65
CA SER A 25 -5.18 11.85 -11.68
C SER A 25 -6.56 11.26 -11.36
N PHE A 26 -6.80 10.00 -11.74
CA PHE A 26 -7.99 9.25 -11.35
C PHE A 26 -8.10 9.10 -9.82
N LEU A 27 -7.04 8.65 -9.14
CA LEU A 27 -7.06 8.48 -7.69
C LEU A 27 -6.96 9.81 -6.92
N GLN A 28 -6.33 10.83 -7.48
CA GLN A 28 -6.25 12.18 -6.90
C GLN A 28 -7.63 12.75 -6.55
N GLY A 29 -8.62 12.55 -7.42
CA GLY A 29 -9.98 13.02 -7.20
C GLY A 29 -10.81 12.18 -6.22
N LEU A 30 -10.27 11.05 -5.74
CA LEU A 30 -11.01 10.06 -4.95
C LEU A 30 -10.44 9.86 -3.54
N LEU A 31 -9.13 9.99 -3.39
CA LEU A 31 -8.43 9.72 -2.13
C LEU A 31 -8.17 11.01 -1.34
N THR A 32 -8.01 10.88 -0.03
CA THR A 32 -7.67 12.01 0.85
C THR A 32 -6.22 12.47 0.79
N GLN A 33 -5.39 11.79 0.01
CA GLN A 33 -3.96 12.08 -0.14
C GLN A 33 -3.69 12.65 -1.51
N ASP A 34 -2.66 13.49 -1.61
CA ASP A 34 -2.14 13.94 -2.88
C ASP A 34 -1.45 12.75 -3.58
N VAL A 35 -2.03 12.21 -4.64
CA VAL A 35 -1.53 11.08 -5.42
C VAL A 35 -0.59 11.53 -6.54
N GLU A 36 -0.80 12.72 -7.08
CA GLU A 36 -0.03 13.20 -8.24
C GLU A 36 1.45 13.42 -7.89
N THR A 37 1.75 13.73 -6.63
CA THR A 37 3.12 13.89 -6.15
C THR A 37 3.77 12.59 -5.66
N LEU A 38 3.06 11.46 -5.66
CA LEU A 38 3.57 10.17 -5.19
C LEU A 38 4.67 9.63 -6.11
N GLN A 39 5.90 9.61 -5.61
CA GLN A 39 7.07 9.12 -6.33
C GLN A 39 7.28 7.60 -6.15
N PRO A 40 7.95 6.92 -7.10
CA PRO A 40 8.39 5.55 -6.90
C PRO A 40 9.18 5.38 -5.59
N GLY A 41 8.85 4.36 -4.80
CA GLY A 41 9.44 4.16 -3.48
C GLY A 41 8.82 5.02 -2.36
N GLU A 42 7.77 5.78 -2.65
CA GLU A 42 6.94 6.41 -1.63
C GLU A 42 5.67 5.59 -1.36
N MET A 43 5.18 5.72 -0.12
CA MET A 43 3.89 5.20 0.30
C MET A 43 3.16 6.28 1.11
N ARG A 44 1.86 6.42 0.89
CA ARG A 44 0.97 7.30 1.65
C ARG A 44 -0.14 6.48 2.28
N TYR A 45 -0.54 6.85 3.49
CA TYR A 45 -1.74 6.34 4.12
C TYR A 45 -2.87 7.33 3.89
N GLY A 46 -3.98 6.83 3.36
CA GLY A 46 -5.11 7.67 2.96
C GLY A 46 -6.42 6.93 3.12
N ALA A 47 -7.47 7.54 2.57
CA ALA A 47 -8.81 6.99 2.65
C ALA A 47 -9.62 7.34 1.39
N LEU A 48 -10.61 6.49 1.09
CA LEU A 48 -11.76 6.84 0.27
C LEU A 48 -12.91 7.20 1.20
N LEU A 49 -13.58 8.33 0.93
CA LEU A 49 -14.69 8.83 1.75
C LEU A 49 -16.01 8.79 0.99
N THR A 50 -17.12 8.86 1.73
CA THR A 50 -18.41 9.22 1.13
C THR A 50 -18.41 10.69 0.69
N PRO A 51 -19.33 11.11 -0.18
CA PRO A 51 -19.50 12.54 -0.50
C PRO A 51 -19.78 13.43 0.72
N GLN A 52 -20.29 12.85 1.81
CA GLN A 52 -20.53 13.55 3.09
C GLN A 52 -19.30 13.53 4.02
N GLY A 53 -18.14 13.03 3.56
CA GLY A 53 -16.90 12.99 4.32
C GLY A 53 -16.80 11.84 5.33
N LYS A 54 -17.64 10.81 5.26
CA LYS A 54 -17.53 9.63 6.16
C LYS A 54 -16.50 8.66 5.61
N LEU A 55 -15.71 8.04 6.49
CA LEU A 55 -14.75 7.00 6.11
C LEU A 55 -15.47 5.81 5.47
N LEU A 56 -15.05 5.42 4.26
CA LEU A 56 -15.45 4.15 3.66
C LEU A 56 -14.35 3.11 3.81
N TYR A 57 -13.14 3.47 3.39
CA TYR A 57 -11.98 2.59 3.43
C TYR A 57 -10.75 3.41 3.77
N ASP A 58 -9.93 2.90 4.68
CA ASP A 58 -8.54 3.30 4.86
C ASP A 58 -7.63 2.38 4.04
N LEU A 59 -6.54 2.94 3.51
CA LEU A 59 -5.65 2.22 2.60
C LEU A 59 -4.26 2.83 2.61
N PHE A 60 -3.29 2.05 2.14
CA PHE A 60 -2.03 2.60 1.67
C PHE A 60 -2.05 2.66 0.16
N LEU A 61 -1.38 3.68 -0.37
CA LEU A 61 -1.09 3.82 -1.77
C LEU A 61 0.42 3.94 -1.94
N ALA A 62 1.00 3.08 -2.77
CA ALA A 62 2.41 3.14 -3.15
C ALA A 62 2.54 3.21 -4.67
N ALA A 63 3.60 3.87 -5.13
CA ALA A 63 3.96 3.86 -6.54
C ALA A 63 4.99 2.75 -6.79
N GLU A 64 4.67 1.87 -7.73
CA GLU A 64 5.54 0.76 -8.16
C GLU A 64 5.80 0.89 -9.66
N GLY A 65 6.96 1.45 -9.99
CA GLY A 65 7.28 1.82 -11.37
C GLY A 65 6.26 2.82 -11.93
N GLU A 66 5.60 2.45 -13.03
CA GLU A 66 4.58 3.26 -13.68
C GLU A 66 3.16 3.03 -13.12
N ASP A 67 2.99 2.07 -12.21
CA ASP A 67 1.70 1.67 -11.67
C ASP A 67 1.54 2.10 -10.20
N GLY A 68 0.30 2.08 -9.72
CA GLY A 68 -0.04 2.23 -8.31
C GLY A 68 -0.44 0.90 -7.68
N LEU A 69 -0.07 0.71 -6.42
CA LEU A 69 -0.52 -0.38 -5.57
C LEU A 69 -1.35 0.18 -4.42
N VAL A 70 -2.60 -0.25 -4.34
CA VAL A 70 -3.51 0.03 -3.22
C VAL A 70 -3.53 -1.18 -2.30
N ASP A 71 -3.03 -0.99 -1.08
CA ASP A 71 -3.08 -1.95 0.01
C ASP A 71 -4.27 -1.61 0.91
N VAL A 72 -5.24 -2.53 1.02
CA VAL A 72 -6.49 -2.37 1.76
C VAL A 72 -6.78 -3.63 2.61
N ALA A 73 -7.71 -3.53 3.56
CA ALA A 73 -8.22 -4.72 4.25
C ALA A 73 -8.75 -5.75 3.23
N ALA A 74 -8.38 -7.02 3.39
CA ALA A 74 -8.68 -8.07 2.42
C ALA A 74 -10.18 -8.21 2.16
N GLU A 75 -11.00 -8.12 3.20
CA GLU A 75 -12.46 -8.14 3.12
C GLU A 75 -13.07 -6.96 2.32
N HIS A 76 -12.30 -5.90 2.07
CA HIS A 76 -12.76 -4.72 1.34
C HIS A 76 -12.26 -4.66 -0.12
N ARG A 77 -11.34 -5.55 -0.53
CA ARG A 77 -10.71 -5.50 -1.86
C ARG A 77 -11.74 -5.45 -2.99
N ASP A 78 -12.63 -6.43 -3.04
CA ASP A 78 -13.56 -6.58 -4.16
C ASP A 78 -14.62 -5.46 -4.15
N ALA A 79 -15.06 -5.03 -2.96
CA ALA A 79 -15.98 -3.92 -2.80
C ALA A 79 -15.35 -2.58 -3.23
N LEU A 80 -14.07 -2.37 -2.94
CA LEU A 80 -13.31 -1.20 -3.38
C LEU A 80 -13.08 -1.23 -4.89
N ILE A 81 -12.71 -2.38 -5.48
CA ILE A 81 -12.58 -2.54 -6.95
C ILE A 81 -13.89 -2.17 -7.63
N ALA A 82 -15.03 -2.73 -7.18
CA ALA A 82 -16.34 -2.44 -7.75
C ALA A 82 -16.65 -0.94 -7.67
N ARG A 83 -16.32 -0.29 -6.55
CA ARG A 83 -16.56 1.15 -6.37
C ARG A 83 -15.66 2.01 -7.25
N LEU A 84 -14.35 1.74 -7.31
CA LEU A 84 -13.43 2.45 -8.20
C LEU A 84 -13.83 2.25 -9.67
N THR A 85 -14.34 1.08 -10.04
CA THR A 85 -14.83 0.81 -11.40
C THR A 85 -16.01 1.71 -11.78
N ILE A 86 -16.92 2.00 -10.86
CA ILE A 86 -18.02 2.97 -11.08
C ILE A 86 -17.45 4.37 -11.34
N TYR A 87 -16.42 4.77 -10.61
CA TYR A 87 -15.79 6.10 -10.76
C TYR A 87 -14.91 6.24 -12.00
N ARG A 88 -14.42 5.14 -12.57
CA ARG A 88 -13.47 5.14 -13.69
C ARG A 88 -13.95 5.96 -14.89
N LEU A 89 -15.24 5.89 -15.22
CA LEU A 89 -15.82 6.52 -16.42
C LEU A 89 -14.93 6.31 -17.66
N ARG A 90 -14.37 7.39 -18.23
CA ARG A 90 -13.50 7.36 -19.43
C ARG A 90 -12.00 7.40 -19.10
N ALA A 91 -11.61 7.40 -17.83
CA ALA A 91 -10.21 7.36 -17.46
C ALA A 91 -9.54 6.09 -17.99
N LYS A 92 -8.38 6.25 -18.61
CA LYS A 92 -7.54 5.16 -19.14
C LYS A 92 -6.78 4.51 -17.99
N VAL A 93 -7.51 3.83 -17.13
CA VAL A 93 -6.98 3.10 -15.97
C VAL A 93 -7.55 1.68 -15.91
N THR A 94 -6.66 0.72 -15.69
CA THR A 94 -7.00 -0.67 -15.35
C THR A 94 -7.00 -0.79 -13.83
N ILE A 95 -8.01 -1.43 -13.27
CA ILE A 95 -8.16 -1.69 -11.84
C ILE A 95 -8.33 -3.20 -11.69
N ALA A 96 -7.40 -3.87 -11.04
CA ALA A 96 -7.40 -5.34 -10.95
C ALA A 96 -6.91 -5.81 -9.57
N PRO A 97 -7.37 -6.97 -9.08
CA PRO A 97 -6.76 -7.59 -7.91
C PRO A 97 -5.29 -7.93 -8.22
N ASP A 98 -4.44 -7.76 -7.22
CA ASP A 98 -3.06 -8.25 -7.22
C ASP A 98 -2.92 -9.28 -6.10
N GLU A 99 -2.28 -10.40 -6.42
CA GLU A 99 -2.15 -11.58 -5.55
C GLU A 99 -0.82 -11.61 -4.78
N ALA A 100 0.03 -10.58 -4.95
CA ALA A 100 1.23 -10.42 -4.16
C ALA A 100 0.89 -10.27 -2.67
N ALA A 101 1.75 -10.83 -1.82
CA ALA A 101 1.57 -10.82 -0.38
C ALA A 101 1.95 -9.45 0.20
N VAL A 102 1.11 -8.95 1.12
CA VAL A 102 1.48 -7.81 1.96
C VAL A 102 2.32 -8.33 3.12
N THR A 103 3.50 -7.76 3.32
CA THR A 103 4.41 -8.13 4.42
C THR A 103 4.77 -6.91 5.23
N ALA A 104 4.86 -7.08 6.55
CA ALA A 104 5.41 -6.09 7.46
C ALA A 104 6.73 -6.56 8.07
N LEU A 105 7.58 -5.61 8.42
CA LEU A 105 8.89 -5.85 9.03
C LEU A 105 9.03 -4.94 10.25
N TRP A 106 9.52 -5.51 11.34
CA TRP A 106 9.90 -4.80 12.56
C TRP A 106 11.35 -5.10 12.90
N THR A 107 11.92 -4.25 13.74
CA THR A 107 13.25 -4.43 14.29
C THR A 107 13.25 -4.00 15.75
N THR A 108 14.14 -4.56 16.55
CA THR A 108 14.43 -4.06 17.89
C THR A 108 15.47 -2.93 17.90
N ASP A 109 16.12 -2.68 16.77
CA ASP A 109 17.13 -1.64 16.61
C ASP A 109 16.47 -0.33 16.11
N PRO A 110 16.34 0.71 16.95
CA PRO A 110 15.66 1.95 16.57
C PRO A 110 16.40 2.71 15.47
N ASP A 111 17.69 2.45 15.29
CA ASP A 111 18.55 3.14 14.33
C ASP A 111 18.71 2.35 13.01
N ALA A 112 18.06 1.18 12.90
CA ALA A 112 18.16 0.38 11.69
C ALA A 112 17.60 1.11 10.46
N GLU A 113 18.37 1.09 9.39
CA GLU A 113 17.94 1.58 8.09
C GLU A 113 16.90 0.66 7.46
N ALA A 114 16.06 1.23 6.59
CA ALA A 114 15.09 0.47 5.83
C ALA A 114 15.82 -0.49 4.86
N PRO A 115 15.56 -1.81 4.89
CA PRO A 115 16.10 -2.69 3.87
C PRO A 115 15.54 -2.34 2.48
N ALA A 116 16.28 -2.69 1.43
CA ALA A 116 15.86 -2.38 0.06
C ALA A 116 14.47 -2.98 -0.25
N GLY A 117 13.58 -2.16 -0.83
CA GLY A 117 12.20 -2.54 -1.16
C GLY A 117 11.24 -2.53 0.03
N TRP A 118 11.67 -2.06 1.21
CA TRP A 118 10.82 -1.87 2.39
C TRP A 118 10.57 -0.37 2.62
N LEU A 119 9.30 0.00 2.72
CA LEU A 119 8.88 1.38 2.92
C LEU A 119 8.39 1.58 4.35
N ARG A 120 8.85 2.64 5.02
CA ARG A 120 8.47 2.93 6.41
C ARG A 120 6.96 3.19 6.49
N ASP A 121 6.29 2.63 7.50
CA ASP A 121 4.85 2.84 7.69
C ASP A 121 4.58 4.34 8.00
N PRO A 122 3.82 5.05 7.14
CA PRO A 122 3.63 6.48 7.25
C PRO A 122 2.67 6.87 8.39
N ARG A 123 1.96 5.92 9.00
CA ARG A 123 1.04 6.21 10.11
C ARG A 123 1.82 6.49 11.39
N LEU A 124 2.85 5.69 11.65
CA LEU A 124 3.74 5.82 12.79
C LEU A 124 5.01 5.01 12.52
N SER A 125 6.18 5.63 12.71
CA SER A 125 7.47 4.98 12.45
C SER A 125 7.70 3.70 13.25
N ALA A 126 7.14 3.61 14.46
CA ALA A 126 7.20 2.44 15.33
C ALA A 126 6.41 1.23 14.81
N LEU A 127 5.52 1.41 13.82
CA LEU A 127 4.81 0.31 13.16
C LEU A 127 5.70 -0.43 12.15
N GLY A 128 6.97 -0.04 12.01
CA GLY A 128 7.96 -0.73 11.20
C GLY A 128 7.87 -0.33 9.72
N TRP A 129 8.06 -1.31 8.85
CA TRP A 129 8.06 -1.15 7.41
C TRP A 129 7.08 -2.10 6.75
N ARG A 130 6.73 -1.78 5.51
CA ARG A 130 5.86 -2.56 4.63
C ARG A 130 6.57 -2.88 3.33
N SER A 131 6.24 -4.03 2.75
CA SER A 131 6.60 -4.36 1.38
C SER A 131 5.54 -5.23 0.72
N TRP A 132 5.48 -5.12 -0.60
CA TRP A 132 4.61 -5.89 -1.49
C TRP A 132 5.41 -6.76 -2.48
N THR A 133 6.72 -6.53 -2.56
CA THR A 133 7.63 -7.20 -3.52
C THR A 133 8.94 -7.66 -2.91
N ALA A 134 9.35 -7.09 -1.78
CA ALA A 134 10.61 -7.47 -1.13
C ALA A 134 10.45 -8.74 -0.31
N THR A 135 11.53 -9.52 -0.30
CA THR A 135 11.68 -10.63 0.65
C THR A 135 12.22 -10.08 1.97
N PRO A 136 11.85 -10.67 3.13
CA PRO A 136 12.50 -10.35 4.40
C PRO A 136 14.03 -10.44 4.33
N PRO A 137 14.76 -9.56 5.04
CA PRO A 137 16.22 -9.61 5.05
C PRO A 137 16.72 -10.93 5.62
N ALA A 138 17.92 -11.35 5.21
CA ALA A 138 18.51 -12.60 5.66
C ALA A 138 18.63 -12.63 7.20
N GLY A 139 18.15 -13.73 7.80
CA GLY A 139 18.13 -13.89 9.26
C GLY A 139 16.95 -13.22 9.97
N ALA A 140 15.99 -12.64 9.23
CA ALA A 140 14.74 -12.20 9.83
C ALA A 140 13.95 -13.41 10.37
N GLU A 141 13.43 -13.27 11.59
CA GLU A 141 12.46 -14.20 12.15
C GLU A 141 11.12 -14.03 11.42
N LEU A 142 10.50 -15.14 11.03
CA LEU A 142 9.17 -15.12 10.44
C LEU A 142 8.15 -15.32 11.56
N ALA A 143 7.31 -14.31 11.78
CA ALA A 143 6.15 -14.40 12.65
C ALA A 143 4.97 -15.02 11.89
N ASP A 144 4.16 -15.77 12.64
CA ASP A 144 2.94 -16.43 12.15
C ASP A 144 1.79 -15.45 11.88
#